data_AF-A0A645G0B9-F1
#
_entry.id   AF-A0A645G0B9-F1
#
_cell.length_a   1.000
_cell.length_b   1.000
_cell.length_c   1.000
_cell.angle_alpha   90.00
_cell.angle_beta   90.00
_cell.angle_gamma   90.00
#
_symmetry.space_group_name_H-M   'P 1'
#
loop_
_entity.id
_entity.type
_entity.pdbx_description
1 polymer ?
#
loop_
_entity_poly.entity_id
_entity_poly.type
_entity_poly.pdbx_seq_one_letter_code
_entity_poly.pdbx_strand_id
1 'polypeptide(L)'
;MVREKGEANHRCSGGLFCAAQRKEAILHFAARRAMDIEGLGDKLVDQLVEGNVVRVLPDLYKLGLVALASLDRMAEKSAQNVLAGLEKSKHTTLQRFLFGLGIRHVGESTAKDLAKHFGKLDAIMDASVEQLLQVNDVGPVVAESIHTFFAQPHNREVVEQLRACGVTWPEGEPKQQSEQLLSGMTVVLTGTLPTMSRDQAKELLEAAGAKVSGSVRKKTSYVVAGAEAGSKLDKAQELGVPVLDEAGLLALLGQGQS
;
A
#
# COMPACT_ATOMS: atom_id res chain seq x y z
N MET A 1 20.22 -19.73 -0.71
CA MET A 1 19.90 -18.43 -1.32
C MET A 1 19.33 -18.69 -2.70
N VAL A 2 18.27 -17.99 -3.10
CA VAL A 2 17.59 -18.13 -4.40
C VAL A 2 17.55 -16.76 -5.06
N ARG A 3 17.70 -16.75 -6.38
CA ARG A 3 17.57 -15.57 -7.24
C ARG A 3 16.47 -15.86 -8.26
N GLU A 4 15.41 -15.06 -8.24
CA GLU A 4 14.33 -15.22 -9.22
C GLU A 4 14.71 -14.59 -10.57
N LYS A 5 14.12 -15.12 -11.64
CA LYS A 5 14.37 -14.62 -13.00
C LYS A 5 13.94 -13.15 -13.08
N GLY A 6 14.90 -12.27 -13.37
CA GLY A 6 14.68 -10.83 -13.50
C GLY A 6 15.15 -9.98 -12.30
N GLU A 7 15.52 -10.59 -11.17
CA GLU A 7 16.01 -9.84 -10.01
C GLU A 7 17.55 -9.77 -9.94
N ALA A 8 18.08 -8.65 -9.46
CA ALA A 8 19.50 -8.45 -9.20
C ALA A 8 19.96 -9.05 -7.86
N ASN A 9 19.05 -9.15 -6.87
CA ASN A 9 19.39 -9.51 -5.51
C ASN A 9 19.25 -11.02 -5.26
N HIS A 10 20.21 -11.59 -4.53
CA HIS A 10 20.09 -12.95 -3.98
C HIS A 10 19.32 -12.87 -2.66
N ARG A 11 18.32 -13.73 -2.49
CA ARG A 11 17.50 -13.78 -1.27
C ARG A 11 17.71 -15.09 -0.53
N CYS A 12 17.62 -15.05 0.78
CA CYS A 12 17.52 -16.29 1.55
C CYS A 12 16.17 -16.96 1.21
N SER A 13 16.20 -18.24 0.85
CA SER A 13 14.99 -19.01 0.51
C SER A 13 14.28 -19.58 1.74
N GLY A 14 14.80 -19.31 2.94
CA GLY A 14 14.24 -19.82 4.18
C GLY A 14 12.89 -19.23 4.55
N GLY A 15 12.40 -18.19 3.87
CA GLY A 15 11.10 -17.56 4.16
C GLY A 15 10.96 -17.23 5.65
N LEU A 16 9.76 -17.43 6.20
CA LEU A 16 9.48 -17.28 7.64
C LEU A 16 10.19 -18.34 8.52
N PHE A 17 10.87 -19.35 7.97
CA PHE A 17 11.72 -20.25 8.76
C PHE A 17 13.09 -19.62 9.08
N CYS A 18 13.53 -18.63 8.31
CA CYS A 18 14.75 -17.89 8.58
C CYS A 18 14.51 -16.83 9.68
N ALA A 19 15.28 -16.90 10.77
CA ALA A 19 15.16 -15.95 11.88
C ALA A 19 15.28 -14.48 11.44
N ALA A 20 16.23 -14.18 10.55
CA ALA A 20 16.40 -12.81 10.02
C ALA A 20 15.16 -12.33 9.25
N GLN A 21 14.52 -13.20 8.46
CA GLN A 21 13.29 -12.83 7.74
C GLN A 21 12.09 -12.71 8.68
N ARG A 22 12.01 -13.54 9.74
CA ARG A 22 10.98 -13.37 10.77
C ARG A 22 11.13 -12.03 11.49
N LYS A 23 12.36 -11.68 11.88
CA LYS A 23 12.66 -10.40 12.52
C LYS A 23 12.17 -9.24 11.65
N GLU A 24 12.58 -9.21 10.39
CA GLU A 24 12.17 -8.16 9.45
C GLU A 24 10.65 -8.16 9.20
N ALA A 25 10.01 -9.32 9.09
CA ALA A 25 8.57 -9.40 8.92
C ALA A 25 7.81 -8.85 10.14
N ILE A 26 8.26 -9.16 11.36
CA ILE A 26 7.67 -8.65 12.60
C ILE A 26 7.89 -7.13 12.73
N LEU A 27 9.11 -6.64 12.44
CA LEU A 27 9.41 -5.20 12.48
C LEU A 27 8.59 -4.43 11.45
N HIS A 28 8.48 -4.95 10.23
CA HIS A 28 7.66 -4.36 9.19
C HIS A 28 6.19 -4.32 9.58
N PHE A 29 5.66 -5.43 10.10
CA PHE A 29 4.28 -5.50 10.59
C PHE A 29 4.01 -4.50 11.71
N ALA A 30 4.94 -4.35 12.66
CA ALA A 30 4.83 -3.41 13.78
C ALA A 30 5.07 -1.94 13.40
N ALA A 31 5.62 -1.66 12.22
CA ALA A 31 6.03 -0.32 11.83
C ALA A 31 4.87 0.70 11.89
N ARG A 32 5.23 1.97 12.08
CA ARG A 32 4.29 3.10 12.17
C ARG A 32 3.36 3.27 10.97
N ARG A 33 3.76 2.79 9.79
CA ARG A 33 2.93 2.84 8.56
C ARG A 33 2.11 1.55 8.34
N ALA A 34 2.40 0.49 9.09
CA ALA A 34 1.71 -0.80 9.08
C ALA A 34 0.75 -0.92 10.28
N MET A 35 1.02 -1.73 11.30
CA MET A 35 0.10 -1.91 12.43
C MET A 35 0.30 -0.91 13.58
N ASP A 36 1.36 -0.08 13.54
CA ASP A 36 1.67 0.90 14.60
C ASP A 36 1.75 0.30 16.01
N ILE A 37 2.48 -0.81 16.15
CA ILE A 37 2.60 -1.50 17.43
C ILE A 37 3.69 -0.80 18.25
N GLU A 38 3.26 0.14 19.10
CA GLU A 38 4.14 0.83 20.03
C GLU A 38 4.82 -0.15 21.00
N GLY A 39 6.11 0.07 21.28
CA GLY A 39 6.90 -0.76 22.20
C GLY A 39 7.53 -2.01 21.57
N LEU A 40 7.15 -2.40 20.35
CA LEU A 40 7.75 -3.54 19.64
C LEU A 40 8.98 -3.12 18.80
N GLY A 41 10.05 -2.73 19.50
CA GLY A 41 11.30 -2.29 18.86
C GLY A 41 12.28 -3.42 18.53
N ASP A 42 13.32 -3.09 17.76
CA ASP A 42 14.36 -4.01 17.25
C ASP A 42 14.87 -5.03 18.27
N LYS A 43 15.34 -4.56 19.44
CA LYS A 43 15.87 -5.41 20.51
C LYS A 43 14.84 -6.37 21.11
N LEU A 44 13.58 -5.97 21.18
CA LEU A 44 12.52 -6.84 21.69
C LEU A 44 12.16 -7.91 20.67
N VAL A 45 12.02 -7.51 19.40
CA VAL A 45 11.77 -8.46 18.31
C VAL A 45 12.89 -9.49 18.22
N ASP A 46 14.16 -9.08 18.38
CA ASP A 46 15.29 -10.01 18.47
C ASP A 46 15.09 -11.07 19.54
N GLN A 47 14.83 -10.65 20.78
CA GLN A 47 14.62 -11.59 21.89
C GLN A 47 13.44 -12.53 21.65
N LEU A 48 12.33 -12.03 21.09
CA LEU A 48 11.16 -12.84 20.77
C LEU A 48 11.45 -13.90 19.69
N VAL A 49 12.23 -13.54 18.67
CA VAL A 49 12.58 -14.43 17.56
C VAL A 49 13.67 -15.43 17.96
N GLU A 50 14.72 -15.00 18.66
CA GLU A 50 15.81 -15.84 19.15
C GLU A 50 15.32 -16.84 20.22
N GLY A 51 14.44 -16.37 21.11
CA GLY A 51 13.78 -17.22 22.10
C GLY A 51 12.70 -18.14 21.53
N ASN A 52 12.44 -18.10 20.22
CA ASN A 52 11.35 -18.82 19.53
C ASN A 52 9.96 -18.62 20.18
N VAL A 53 9.76 -17.48 20.84
CA VAL A 53 8.50 -17.08 21.47
C VAL A 53 7.49 -16.68 20.39
N VAL A 54 7.96 -15.99 19.35
CA VAL A 54 7.15 -15.58 18.20
C VAL A 54 7.74 -16.22 16.94
N ARG A 55 6.93 -17.05 16.27
CA ARG A 55 7.32 -17.74 15.04
C ARG A 55 6.57 -17.20 13.83
N VAL A 56 5.35 -16.74 14.05
CA VAL A 56 4.48 -16.15 13.04
C VAL A 56 3.77 -14.91 13.60
N LEU A 57 3.27 -14.04 12.73
CA LEU A 57 2.61 -12.78 13.13
C LEU A 57 1.47 -12.97 14.15
N PRO A 58 0.58 -13.99 14.05
CA PRO A 58 -0.46 -14.21 15.04
C PRO A 58 0.06 -14.47 16.46
N ASP A 59 1.29 -14.97 16.63
CA ASP A 59 1.85 -15.24 17.95
C ASP A 59 2.04 -13.95 18.75
N LEU A 60 2.25 -12.80 18.08
CA LEU A 60 2.33 -11.49 18.73
C LEU A 60 1.08 -11.19 19.57
N TYR A 61 -0.10 -11.53 19.04
CA TYR A 61 -1.38 -11.28 19.71
C TYR A 61 -1.75 -12.37 20.74
N LYS A 62 -0.96 -13.44 20.83
CA LYS A 62 -1.09 -14.50 21.84
C LYS A 62 -0.11 -14.31 23.00
N LEU A 63 0.72 -13.27 22.96
CA LEU A 63 1.68 -12.95 24.02
C LEU A 63 0.94 -12.59 25.31
N GLY A 64 1.43 -13.15 26.42
CA GLY A 64 0.98 -12.81 27.78
C GLY A 64 2.02 -12.01 28.55
N LEU A 65 1.57 -11.35 29.62
CA LEU A 65 2.43 -10.55 30.50
C LEU A 65 3.63 -11.36 31.03
N VAL A 66 3.39 -12.60 31.44
CA VAL A 66 4.43 -13.50 31.98
C VAL A 66 5.52 -13.78 30.95
N ALA A 67 5.14 -14.06 29.70
CA ALA A 67 6.11 -14.34 28.64
C ALA A 67 6.99 -13.10 28.36
N LEU A 68 6.38 -11.91 28.31
CA LEU A 68 7.12 -10.66 28.09
C LEU A 68 8.01 -10.30 29.28
N ALA A 69 7.50 -10.38 30.51
CA ALA A 69 8.25 -10.03 31.72
C ALA A 69 9.45 -10.97 31.98
N SER A 70 9.49 -12.14 31.34
CA SER A 70 10.64 -13.06 31.41
C SER A 70 11.82 -12.66 30.51
N LEU A 71 11.64 -11.67 29.63
CA LEU A 71 12.66 -11.21 28.69
C LEU A 71 13.69 -10.28 29.34
N ASP A 72 14.91 -10.27 28.83
CA ASP A 72 15.98 -9.43 29.36
C ASP A 72 15.64 -7.94 29.18
N ARG A 73 15.87 -7.18 30.26
CA ARG A 73 15.54 -5.75 30.37
C ARG A 73 14.06 -5.41 30.16
N MET A 74 13.16 -6.38 30.38
CA MET A 74 11.72 -6.15 30.29
C MET A 74 11.11 -5.92 31.67
N ALA A 75 10.93 -4.65 32.04
CA ALA A 75 10.14 -4.31 33.23
C ALA A 75 8.65 -4.55 32.99
N GLU A 76 7.89 -4.88 34.04
CA GLU A 76 6.45 -5.14 33.97
C GLU A 76 5.68 -4.02 33.25
N LYS A 77 5.99 -2.76 33.55
CA LYS A 77 5.39 -1.59 32.88
C LYS A 77 5.66 -1.57 31.37
N SER A 78 6.86 -1.97 30.94
CA SER A 78 7.20 -2.02 29.51
C SER A 78 6.45 -3.16 28.81
N ALA A 79 6.33 -4.31 29.46
CA ALA A 79 5.52 -5.42 28.97
C ALA A 79 4.04 -5.03 28.83
N GLN A 80 3.48 -4.33 29.83
CA GLN A 80 2.11 -3.79 29.77
C GLN A 80 1.94 -2.80 28.61
N ASN A 81 2.91 -1.92 28.36
CA ASN A 81 2.86 -1.00 27.22
C ASN A 81 2.84 -1.74 25.88
N VAL A 82 3.62 -2.81 25.72
CA VAL A 82 3.63 -3.64 24.51
C VAL A 82 2.28 -4.33 24.31
N LEU A 83 1.71 -4.92 25.37
CA LEU A 83 0.38 -5.52 25.32
C LEU A 83 -0.70 -4.49 24.96
N ALA A 84 -0.63 -3.29 25.52
CA ALA A 84 -1.54 -2.20 25.17
C ALA A 84 -1.38 -1.76 23.71
N GLY A 85 -0.14 -1.69 23.20
CA GLY A 85 0.15 -1.41 21.79
C GLY A 85 -0.42 -2.47 20.85
N LEU A 86 -0.28 -3.75 21.22
CA LEU A 86 -0.86 -4.88 20.49
C LEU A 86 -2.39 -4.79 20.46
N GLU A 87 -3.04 -4.58 21.61
CA GLU A 87 -4.50 -4.44 21.68
C GLU A 87 -5.01 -3.25 20.86
N LYS A 88 -4.35 -2.08 20.97
CA LYS A 88 -4.68 -0.90 20.15
C LYS A 88 -4.55 -1.19 18.66
N SER A 89 -3.51 -1.92 18.25
CA SER A 89 -3.24 -2.24 16.84
C SER A 89 -4.29 -3.14 16.20
N LYS A 90 -5.09 -3.87 17.00
CA LYS A 90 -6.17 -4.72 16.48
C LYS A 90 -7.18 -3.92 15.67
N HIS A 91 -7.43 -2.66 16.03
CA HIS A 91 -8.29 -1.78 15.26
C HIS A 91 -7.46 -0.96 14.27
N THR A 92 -7.49 -1.35 12.99
CA THR A 92 -6.66 -0.76 11.94
C THR A 92 -7.50 -0.39 10.70
N THR A 93 -6.82 -0.16 9.58
CA THR A 93 -7.44 0.02 8.26
C THR A 93 -6.93 -1.07 7.30
N LEU A 94 -7.75 -1.44 6.33
CA LEU A 94 -7.40 -2.49 5.36
C LEU A 94 -6.05 -2.22 4.65
N GLN A 95 -5.80 -0.96 4.26
CA GLN A 95 -4.54 -0.55 3.64
C GLN A 95 -3.31 -0.85 4.52
N ARG A 96 -3.44 -0.63 5.84
CA ARG A 96 -2.35 -0.76 6.81
C ARG A 96 -2.08 -2.22 7.12
N PHE A 97 -3.16 -3.00 7.23
CA PHE A 97 -3.09 -4.44 7.38
C PHE A 97 -2.40 -5.10 6.17
N LEU A 98 -2.86 -4.80 4.95
CA LEU A 98 -2.27 -5.32 3.70
C LEU A 98 -0.79 -4.96 3.57
N PHE A 99 -0.45 -3.70 3.86
CA PHE A 99 0.95 -3.27 3.87
C PHE A 99 1.75 -4.05 4.91
N GLY A 100 1.23 -4.24 6.12
CA GLY A 100 1.87 -4.97 7.21
C GLY A 100 2.13 -6.45 6.91
N LEU A 101 1.33 -7.10 6.07
CA LEU A 101 1.56 -8.50 5.65
C LEU A 101 2.89 -8.69 4.91
N GLY A 102 3.51 -7.61 4.41
CA GLY A 102 4.81 -7.67 3.75
C GLY A 102 4.77 -8.41 2.41
N ILE A 103 3.64 -8.33 1.69
CA ILE A 103 3.50 -8.93 0.36
C ILE A 103 4.53 -8.29 -0.58
N ARG A 104 5.22 -9.14 -1.33
CA ARG A 104 6.30 -8.68 -2.21
C ARG A 104 5.81 -7.67 -3.24
N HIS A 105 6.60 -6.62 -3.45
CA HIS A 105 6.32 -5.48 -4.33
C HIS A 105 5.10 -4.63 -3.94
N VAL A 106 4.37 -5.00 -2.89
CA VAL A 106 3.24 -4.21 -2.38
C VAL A 106 3.79 -3.17 -1.40
N GLY A 107 3.94 -1.94 -1.89
CA GLY A 107 4.20 -0.78 -1.06
C GLY A 107 2.92 -0.22 -0.44
N GLU A 108 3.06 0.84 0.36
CA GLU A 108 1.93 1.51 1.00
C GLU A 108 0.92 2.11 0.01
N SER A 109 1.40 2.69 -1.09
CA SER A 109 0.52 3.22 -2.15
C SER A 109 -0.30 2.09 -2.78
N THR A 110 0.36 0.99 -3.14
CA THR A 110 -0.28 -0.19 -3.71
C THR A 110 -1.31 -0.79 -2.75
N ALA A 111 -0.97 -0.92 -1.46
CA ALA A 111 -1.89 -1.44 -0.45
C ALA A 111 -3.14 -0.53 -0.28
N LYS A 112 -2.95 0.79 -0.37
CA LYS A 112 -4.04 1.77 -0.36
C LYS A 112 -4.94 1.62 -1.58
N ASP A 113 -4.37 1.46 -2.77
CA ASP A 113 -5.16 1.35 -4.01
C ASP A 113 -5.90 0.01 -4.09
N LEU A 114 -5.29 -1.08 -3.61
CA LEU A 114 -5.97 -2.37 -3.43
C LEU A 114 -7.16 -2.26 -2.47
N ALA A 115 -6.94 -1.67 -1.29
CA ALA A 115 -7.99 -1.48 -0.30
C ALA A 115 -9.16 -0.63 -0.83
N LYS A 116 -8.86 0.42 -1.62
CA LYS A 116 -9.88 1.27 -2.25
C LYS A 116 -10.65 0.54 -3.35
N HIS A 117 -9.94 -0.22 -4.19
CA HIS A 117 -10.54 -0.91 -5.34
C HIS A 117 -11.45 -2.04 -4.88
N PHE A 118 -10.95 -2.92 -4.00
CA PHE A 118 -11.68 -4.12 -3.60
C PHE A 118 -12.60 -3.92 -2.39
N GLY A 119 -12.31 -2.97 -1.49
CA GLY A 119 -13.13 -2.65 -0.30
C GLY A 119 -13.13 -3.70 0.82
N LYS A 120 -12.97 -4.99 0.49
CA LYS A 120 -13.00 -6.14 1.41
C LYS A 120 -11.73 -6.97 1.24
N LEU A 121 -11.20 -7.51 2.34
CA LEU A 121 -9.98 -8.32 2.26
C LEU A 121 -10.20 -9.61 1.47
N ASP A 122 -11.34 -10.28 1.66
CA ASP A 122 -11.63 -11.56 0.99
C ASP A 122 -11.63 -11.40 -0.53
N ALA A 123 -12.14 -10.27 -1.03
CA ALA A 123 -12.12 -9.94 -2.45
C ALA A 123 -10.69 -9.79 -3.00
N ILE A 124 -9.74 -9.32 -2.20
CA ILE A 124 -8.32 -9.24 -2.56
C ILE A 124 -7.68 -10.64 -2.53
N MET A 125 -8.01 -11.44 -1.52
CA MET A 125 -7.49 -12.79 -1.34
C MET A 125 -7.90 -13.72 -2.50
N ASP A 126 -9.11 -13.55 -3.01
CA ASP A 126 -9.69 -14.36 -4.08
C ASP A 126 -9.54 -13.73 -5.48
N ALA A 127 -8.89 -12.56 -5.58
CA ALA A 127 -8.70 -11.88 -6.85
C ALA A 127 -7.82 -12.67 -7.82
N SER A 128 -8.28 -12.75 -9.07
CA SER A 128 -7.47 -13.19 -10.21
C SER A 128 -6.39 -12.16 -10.56
N VAL A 129 -5.36 -12.60 -11.30
CA VAL A 129 -4.31 -11.70 -11.80
C VAL A 129 -4.93 -10.60 -12.68
N GLU A 130 -5.92 -10.94 -13.49
CA GLU A 130 -6.64 -10.02 -14.38
C GLU A 130 -7.39 -8.95 -13.60
N GLN A 131 -8.02 -9.29 -12.47
CA GLN A 131 -8.68 -8.31 -11.59
C GLN A 131 -7.66 -7.41 -10.88
N LEU A 132 -6.54 -7.98 -10.41
CA LEU A 132 -5.48 -7.21 -9.76
C LEU A 132 -4.86 -6.18 -10.71
N LEU A 133 -4.74 -6.49 -12.00
CA LEU A 133 -4.25 -5.58 -13.04
C LEU A 133 -5.15 -4.36 -13.28
N GLN A 134 -6.41 -4.37 -12.79
CA GLN A 134 -7.32 -3.22 -12.89
C GLN A 134 -7.02 -2.17 -11.81
N VAL A 135 -6.24 -2.52 -10.79
CA VAL A 135 -5.90 -1.62 -9.70
C VAL A 135 -4.81 -0.64 -10.13
N ASN A 136 -5.00 0.64 -9.79
CA ASN A 136 -4.00 1.67 -10.06
C ASN A 136 -2.65 1.32 -9.44
N ASP A 137 -1.57 1.61 -10.18
CA ASP A 137 -0.18 1.28 -9.81
C ASP A 137 0.10 -0.24 -9.59
N VAL A 138 -0.80 -1.15 -9.99
CA VAL A 138 -0.55 -2.60 -10.01
C VAL A 138 -0.19 -3.07 -11.42
N GLY A 139 1.08 -3.43 -11.63
CA GLY A 139 1.55 -4.09 -12.86
C GLY A 139 1.58 -5.62 -12.74
N PRO A 140 1.94 -6.33 -13.84
CA PRO A 140 1.94 -7.80 -13.88
C PRO A 140 2.74 -8.46 -12.74
N VAL A 141 3.94 -7.93 -12.44
CA VAL A 141 4.80 -8.46 -11.37
C VAL A 141 4.15 -8.36 -9.99
N VAL A 142 3.43 -7.26 -9.74
CA VAL A 142 2.75 -7.02 -8.45
C VAL A 142 1.50 -7.89 -8.36
N ALA A 143 0.72 -7.98 -9.44
CA ALA A 143 -0.46 -8.83 -9.52
C ALA A 143 -0.12 -10.30 -9.30
N GLU A 144 0.91 -10.82 -9.98
CA GLU A 144 1.41 -12.19 -9.78
C GLU A 144 1.89 -12.42 -8.35
N SER A 145 2.55 -11.43 -7.73
CA SER A 145 3.06 -11.55 -6.36
C SER A 145 1.93 -11.63 -5.34
N ILE A 146 0.87 -10.82 -5.49
CA ILE A 146 -0.30 -10.84 -4.63
C ILE A 146 -1.05 -12.16 -4.80
N HIS A 147 -1.31 -12.56 -6.05
CA HIS A 147 -2.01 -13.80 -6.36
C HIS A 147 -1.25 -15.02 -5.81
N THR A 148 0.07 -15.08 -6.04
CA THR A 148 0.93 -16.16 -5.52
C THR A 148 1.00 -16.17 -4.00
N PHE A 149 0.97 -15.01 -3.35
CA PHE A 149 0.94 -14.92 -1.89
C PHE A 149 -0.34 -15.55 -1.33
N PHE A 150 -1.51 -15.19 -1.85
CA PHE A 150 -2.79 -15.73 -1.37
C PHE A 150 -3.14 -17.12 -1.90
N ALA A 151 -2.50 -17.59 -2.97
CA ALA A 151 -2.59 -18.98 -3.40
C ALA A 151 -1.94 -19.97 -2.41
N GLN A 152 -1.06 -19.49 -1.52
CA GLN A 152 -0.41 -20.31 -0.52
C GLN A 152 -1.29 -20.46 0.74
N PRO A 153 -1.72 -21.68 1.12
CA PRO A 153 -2.65 -21.89 2.22
C PRO A 153 -2.17 -21.31 3.56
N HIS A 154 -0.87 -21.40 3.86
CA HIS A 154 -0.32 -20.90 5.12
C HIS A 154 -0.43 -19.37 5.27
N ASN A 155 -0.41 -18.61 4.17
CA ASN A 155 -0.60 -17.15 4.23
C ASN A 155 -2.05 -16.80 4.54
N ARG A 156 -3.00 -17.53 3.93
CA ARG A 156 -4.43 -17.41 4.29
C ARG A 156 -4.66 -17.79 5.75
N GLU A 157 -4.03 -18.85 6.22
CA GLU A 157 -4.12 -19.27 7.63
C GLU A 157 -3.59 -18.19 8.58
N VAL A 158 -2.46 -17.54 8.27
CA VAL A 158 -1.93 -16.41 9.06
C VAL A 158 -2.95 -15.27 9.13
N VAL A 159 -3.58 -14.91 8.00
CA VAL A 159 -4.62 -13.87 7.96
C VAL A 159 -5.81 -14.25 8.83
N GLU A 160 -6.30 -15.48 8.73
CA GLU A 160 -7.44 -15.95 9.52
C GLU A 160 -7.11 -16.01 11.01
N GLN A 161 -5.91 -16.42 11.39
CA GLN A 161 -5.46 -16.39 12.78
C GLN A 161 -5.34 -14.95 13.32
N LEU A 162 -4.89 -13.98 12.51
CA LEU A 162 -4.87 -12.57 12.88
C LEU A 162 -6.29 -12.03 13.12
N ARG A 163 -7.24 -12.36 12.24
CA ARG A 163 -8.67 -12.04 12.43
C ARG A 163 -9.23 -12.68 13.70
N ALA A 164 -8.91 -13.97 13.95
CA ALA A 164 -9.33 -14.68 15.16
C ALA A 164 -8.73 -14.09 16.44
N CYS A 165 -7.56 -13.44 16.36
CA CYS A 165 -6.98 -12.69 17.48
C CYS A 165 -7.65 -11.33 17.71
N GLY A 166 -8.64 -10.96 16.89
CA GLY A 166 -9.43 -9.74 17.00
C GLY A 166 -8.95 -8.59 16.11
N VAL A 167 -7.98 -8.81 15.22
CA VAL A 167 -7.57 -7.76 14.26
C VAL A 167 -8.72 -7.51 13.27
N THR A 168 -9.11 -6.24 13.15
CA THR A 168 -10.29 -5.79 12.43
C THR A 168 -10.09 -4.41 11.83
N TRP A 169 -10.86 -4.12 10.78
CA TRP A 169 -10.90 -2.84 10.08
C TRP A 169 -12.30 -2.62 9.52
N PRO A 170 -12.69 -1.37 9.27
CA PRO A 170 -13.91 -1.08 8.51
C PRO A 170 -13.76 -1.61 7.08
N GLU A 171 -14.72 -2.43 6.66
CA GLU A 171 -14.86 -2.85 5.27
C GLU A 171 -15.95 -2.03 4.57
N GLY A 172 -15.79 -1.85 3.26
CA GLY A 172 -16.73 -1.09 2.44
C GLY A 172 -17.10 -1.84 1.17
N GLU A 173 -18.08 -1.32 0.46
CA GLU A 173 -18.36 -1.78 -0.89
C GLU A 173 -17.16 -1.46 -1.81
N PRO A 174 -16.80 -2.35 -2.74
CA PRO A 174 -15.80 -2.05 -3.75
C PRO A 174 -16.19 -0.74 -4.43
N LYS A 175 -15.27 0.22 -4.50
CA LYS A 175 -15.50 1.34 -5.42
C LYS A 175 -15.39 0.76 -6.81
N GLN A 176 -16.53 0.44 -7.42
CA GLN A 176 -16.60 0.24 -8.86
C GLN A 176 -15.85 1.42 -9.48
N GLN A 177 -14.73 1.14 -10.14
CA GLN A 177 -14.18 2.09 -11.09
C GLN A 177 -15.29 2.22 -12.15
N SER A 178 -16.19 3.18 -11.97
CA SER A 178 -16.85 3.82 -13.10
C SER A 178 -15.74 4.09 -14.08
N GLU A 179 -15.78 3.47 -15.26
CA GLU A 179 -14.75 3.53 -16.31
C GLU A 179 -13.94 4.81 -16.16
N GLN A 180 -12.80 4.71 -15.49
CA GLN A 180 -12.05 5.90 -15.09
C GLN A 180 -11.49 6.43 -16.40
N LEU A 181 -12.14 7.47 -16.95
CA LEU A 181 -11.91 8.01 -18.30
C LEU A 181 -10.42 8.25 -18.59
N LEU A 182 -9.63 8.48 -17.54
CA LEU A 182 -8.22 8.84 -17.61
C LEU A 182 -7.29 7.80 -16.97
N SER A 183 -7.76 6.57 -16.74
CA SER A 183 -6.94 5.50 -16.16
C SER A 183 -5.67 5.23 -16.99
N GLY A 184 -4.52 5.19 -16.31
CA GLY A 184 -3.21 4.99 -16.94
C GLY A 184 -2.63 6.23 -17.65
N MET A 185 -3.36 7.34 -17.71
CA MET A 185 -2.89 8.57 -18.33
C MET A 185 -2.00 9.36 -17.37
N THR A 186 -0.93 9.97 -17.88
CA THR A 186 -0.09 10.87 -17.08
C THR A 186 -0.40 12.32 -17.44
N VAL A 187 -0.83 13.12 -16.47
CA VAL A 187 -1.22 14.52 -16.67
C VAL A 187 -0.25 15.44 -15.92
N VAL A 188 0.16 16.54 -16.53
CA VAL A 188 0.99 17.58 -15.89
C VAL A 188 0.18 18.86 -15.75
N LEU A 189 0.09 19.38 -14.54
CA LEU A 189 -0.52 20.68 -14.26
C LEU A 189 0.54 21.78 -14.32
N THR A 190 0.26 22.87 -15.06
CA THR A 190 1.09 24.06 -15.10
C THR A 190 0.25 25.34 -15.18
N GLY A 191 0.76 26.44 -14.64
CA GLY A 191 0.04 27.70 -14.50
C GLY A 191 -1.05 27.67 -13.42
N THR A 192 -1.82 28.75 -13.37
CA THR A 192 -2.94 28.97 -12.44
C THR A 192 -4.27 28.75 -13.16
N LEU A 193 -5.10 27.85 -12.64
CA LEU A 193 -6.42 27.57 -13.21
C LEU A 193 -7.43 28.66 -12.76
N PRO A 194 -8.29 29.15 -13.67
CA PRO A 194 -9.28 30.18 -13.37
C PRO A 194 -10.28 29.87 -12.24
N THR A 195 -10.83 28.64 -12.15
CA THR A 195 -11.93 28.33 -11.23
C THR A 195 -11.59 27.35 -10.11
N MET A 196 -10.48 26.60 -10.22
CA MET A 196 -10.07 25.63 -9.21
C MET A 196 -8.61 25.79 -8.76
N SER A 197 -8.33 25.37 -7.53
CA SER A 197 -6.94 25.30 -7.06
C SER A 197 -6.20 24.14 -7.72
N ARG A 198 -4.86 24.23 -7.77
CA ARG A 198 -4.03 23.16 -8.32
C ARG A 198 -4.19 21.84 -7.53
N ASP A 199 -4.45 21.93 -6.24
CA ASP A 199 -4.68 20.75 -5.39
C ASP A 199 -6.05 20.13 -5.66
N GLN A 200 -7.10 20.94 -5.88
CA GLN A 200 -8.41 20.45 -6.30
C GLN A 200 -8.35 19.78 -7.67
N ALA A 201 -7.65 20.39 -8.64
CA ALA A 201 -7.45 19.79 -9.96
C ALA A 201 -6.70 18.46 -9.88
N LYS A 202 -5.70 18.38 -8.99
CA LYS A 202 -4.95 17.14 -8.73
C LYS A 202 -5.86 16.06 -8.16
N GLU A 203 -6.68 16.38 -7.16
CA GLU A 203 -7.64 15.44 -6.58
C GLU A 203 -8.67 14.94 -7.61
N LEU A 204 -9.19 15.83 -8.46
CA LEU A 204 -10.12 15.46 -9.54
C LEU A 204 -9.47 14.52 -10.57
N LEU A 205 -8.23 14.82 -10.98
CA LEU A 205 -7.46 13.98 -11.89
C LEU A 205 -7.15 12.61 -11.29
N GLU A 206 -6.72 12.56 -10.02
CA GLU A 206 -6.45 11.32 -9.31
C GLU A 206 -7.74 10.51 -9.07
N ALA A 207 -8.87 11.19 -8.82
CA ALA A 207 -10.18 10.55 -8.70
C ALA A 207 -10.67 9.94 -10.02
N ALA A 208 -10.32 10.55 -11.15
CA ALA A 208 -10.58 10.04 -12.49
C ALA A 208 -9.54 9.01 -12.98
N GLY A 209 -8.59 8.60 -12.13
CA GLY A 209 -7.60 7.55 -12.43
C GLY A 209 -6.32 8.04 -13.12
N ALA A 210 -6.14 9.35 -13.30
CA ALA A 210 -4.94 9.91 -13.91
C ALA A 210 -3.77 10.04 -12.91
N LYS A 211 -2.55 9.85 -13.41
CA LYS A 211 -1.31 10.07 -12.65
C LYS A 211 -0.82 11.50 -12.85
N VAL A 212 -0.83 12.31 -11.78
CA VAL A 212 -0.35 13.70 -11.86
C VAL A 212 1.17 13.76 -11.67
N SER A 213 1.89 14.28 -12.67
CA SER A 213 3.34 14.44 -12.64
C SER A 213 3.76 15.91 -12.63
N GLY A 214 4.89 16.21 -11.99
CA GLY A 214 5.49 17.55 -11.99
C GLY A 214 6.33 17.88 -13.22
N SER A 215 6.58 16.93 -14.11
CA SER A 215 7.49 17.09 -15.26
C SER A 215 6.89 16.55 -16.55
N VAL A 216 7.04 17.33 -17.63
CA VAL A 216 6.63 16.92 -18.97
C VAL A 216 7.69 15.98 -19.58
N ARG A 217 7.24 14.81 -20.04
CA ARG A 217 8.04 13.78 -20.71
C ARG A 217 7.32 13.33 -21.98
N LYS A 218 8.01 12.63 -22.89
CA LYS A 218 7.38 12.05 -24.10
C LYS A 218 6.19 11.13 -23.83
N LYS A 219 6.14 10.52 -22.64
CA LYS A 219 5.04 9.63 -22.21
C LYS A 219 3.90 10.36 -21.48
N THR A 220 3.99 11.68 -21.34
CA THR A 220 2.92 12.49 -20.75
C THR A 220 1.76 12.49 -21.73
N SER A 221 0.56 12.17 -21.24
CA SER A 221 -0.66 12.10 -22.05
C SER A 221 -1.20 13.49 -22.35
N TYR A 222 -1.26 14.35 -21.32
CA TYR A 222 -1.77 15.73 -21.44
C TYR A 222 -1.01 16.69 -20.52
N VAL A 223 -0.94 17.95 -20.95
CA VAL A 223 -0.55 19.07 -20.08
C VAL A 223 -1.75 19.99 -19.93
N VAL A 224 -2.21 20.19 -18.70
CA VAL A 224 -3.24 21.19 -18.40
C VAL A 224 -2.55 22.50 -18.06
N ALA A 225 -2.76 23.51 -18.90
CA ALA A 225 -2.12 24.81 -18.85
C ALA A 225 -3.13 25.89 -18.46
N GLY A 226 -2.95 26.49 -17.29
CA GLY A 226 -3.65 27.69 -16.85
C GLY A 226 -2.90 28.97 -17.23
N ALA A 227 -3.32 30.10 -16.66
CA ALA A 227 -2.60 31.37 -16.79
C ALA A 227 -1.14 31.21 -16.31
N GLU A 228 -0.18 31.84 -16.99
CA GLU A 228 1.25 31.79 -16.64
C GLU A 228 1.88 30.38 -16.68
N ALA A 229 1.45 29.54 -17.63
CA ALA A 229 1.91 28.15 -17.78
C ALA A 229 3.43 27.95 -17.99
N GLY A 230 4.16 28.99 -18.41
CA GLY A 230 5.63 29.06 -18.40
C GLY A 230 6.35 27.92 -19.12
N SER A 231 7.55 27.58 -18.64
CA SER A 231 8.50 26.64 -19.29
C SER A 231 8.02 25.19 -19.46
N LYS A 232 6.93 24.79 -18.80
CA LYS A 232 6.32 23.46 -19.00
C LYS A 232 5.41 23.41 -20.22
N LEU A 233 4.78 24.53 -20.56
CA LEU A 233 3.99 24.65 -21.78
C LEU A 233 4.89 24.53 -23.00
N ASP A 234 5.99 25.27 -23.02
CA ASP A 234 6.99 25.25 -24.10
C ASP A 234 7.50 23.81 -24.31
N LYS A 235 7.85 23.14 -23.22
CA LYS A 235 8.31 21.75 -23.24
C LYS A 235 7.24 20.76 -23.73
N ALA A 236 5.96 21.02 -23.47
CA ALA A 236 4.88 20.19 -23.98
C ALA A 236 4.75 20.33 -25.50
N GLN A 237 4.84 21.56 -26.00
CA GLN A 237 4.81 21.87 -27.42
C GLN A 237 6.01 21.26 -28.16
N GLU A 238 7.23 21.39 -27.61
CA GLU A 238 8.44 20.76 -28.17
C GLU A 238 8.34 19.24 -28.28
N LEU A 239 7.70 18.60 -27.31
CA LEU A 239 7.56 17.15 -27.25
C LEU A 239 6.30 16.63 -27.98
N GLY A 240 5.49 17.53 -28.55
CA GLY A 240 4.23 17.18 -29.23
C GLY A 240 3.17 16.61 -28.29
N VAL A 241 3.21 16.96 -26.99
CA VAL A 241 2.23 16.51 -26.00
C VAL A 241 0.99 17.41 -26.07
N PRO A 242 -0.23 16.86 -26.16
CA PRO A 242 -1.46 17.65 -26.17
C PRO A 242 -1.59 18.58 -24.97
N VAL A 243 -1.95 19.83 -25.21
CA VAL A 243 -2.17 20.85 -24.17
C VAL A 243 -3.66 21.15 -24.08
N LEU A 244 -4.19 21.17 -22.86
CA LEU A 244 -5.58 21.48 -22.53
C LEU A 244 -5.63 22.66 -21.58
N ASP A 245 -6.70 23.43 -21.64
CA ASP A 245 -7.04 24.42 -20.61
C ASP A 245 -7.96 23.81 -19.55
N GLU A 246 -8.41 24.63 -18.58
CA GLU A 246 -9.33 24.18 -17.53
C GLU A 246 -10.66 23.66 -18.11
N ALA A 247 -11.17 24.28 -19.17
CA ALA A 247 -12.40 23.84 -19.83
C ALA A 247 -12.22 22.46 -20.49
N GLY A 248 -11.09 22.24 -21.17
CA GLY A 248 -10.71 20.94 -21.74
C GLY A 248 -10.54 19.86 -20.67
N LEU A 249 -10.01 20.20 -19.49
CA LEU A 249 -9.93 19.28 -18.36
C LEU A 249 -11.33 18.87 -17.87
N LEU A 250 -12.24 19.83 -17.68
CA LEU A 250 -13.62 19.54 -17.25
C LEU A 250 -14.38 18.70 -18.29
N ALA A 251 -14.18 18.98 -19.58
CA ALA A 251 -14.76 18.18 -20.67
C ALA A 251 -14.24 16.73 -20.65
N LEU A 252 -12.94 16.53 -20.42
CA LEU A 252 -12.34 15.19 -20.27
C LEU A 252 -12.88 14.42 -19.07
N LEU A 253 -13.21 15.12 -17.98
CA LEU A 253 -13.78 14.53 -16.77
C LEU A 253 -15.29 14.27 -16.88
N GLY A 254 -15.91 14.53 -18.04
CA GLY A 254 -17.36 14.41 -18.23
C GLY A 254 -18.16 15.46 -17.46
N GLN A 255 -17.53 16.55 -17.02
CA GLN A 255 -18.14 17.68 -16.32
C GLN A 255 -18.44 18.85 -17.28
N GLY A 256 -18.41 18.60 -18.60
CA GLY A 256 -18.78 19.57 -19.62
C GLY A 256 -20.28 19.89 -19.55
N GLN A 257 -20.59 21.17 -19.40
CA GLN A 257 -21.92 21.74 -19.23
C GLN A 257 -22.95 21.18 -20.23
N SER A 258 -24.13 20.82 -19.70
CA SER A 258 -25.41 21.04 -20.40
C SER A 258 -25.79 22.50 -20.31
#